data_AF-A0A4V1WFF1-F1
#
_entry.id   AF-A0A4V1WFF1-F1
#
_cell.length_a   1.000
_cell.length_b   1.000
_cell.length_c   1.000
_cell.angle_alpha   90.00
_cell.angle_beta   90.00
_cell.angle_gamma   90.00
#
_symmetry.space_group_name_H-M   'P 1'
#
loop_
_entity.id
_entity.type
_entity.pdbx_description
1 polymer ?
#
loop_
_entity_poly.entity_id
_entity_poly.type
_entity_poly.pdbx_seq_one_letter_code
_entity_poly.pdbx_strand_id
1 'polypeptide(L)'
;MWKRIKKWIRKILPEETEFEKNKLVYRTSQVHMANIMKLKLEEEGVHVIVINKMDTSYNNFGQIEIYVNQNDVIRAKYIIEKPYE
;
A
#
# COMPACT_ATOMS: atom_id res chain seq x y z
N MET A 1 22.66 -26.46 14.87
CA MET A 1 23.04 -25.04 14.86
C MET A 1 21.95 -24.14 14.26
N TRP A 2 21.62 -24.28 12.97
CA TRP A 2 20.58 -23.49 12.27
C TRP A 2 19.19 -23.50 12.93
N LYS A 3 18.77 -24.63 13.51
CA LYS A 3 17.51 -24.76 14.27
C LYS A 3 17.44 -23.82 15.50
N ARG A 4 18.58 -23.58 16.18
CA ARG A 4 18.64 -22.67 17.34
C ARG A 4 18.52 -21.22 16.92
N ILE A 5 19.17 -20.86 15.82
CA ILE A 5 19.10 -19.51 15.23
C ILE A 5 17.66 -19.20 14.79
N LYS A 6 17.01 -20.09 14.03
CA LYS A 6 15.59 -19.91 13.66
C LYS A 6 14.66 -19.74 14.86
N LYS A 7 14.88 -20.52 15.94
CA LYS A 7 14.09 -20.43 17.18
C LYS A 7 14.32 -19.11 17.91
N TRP A 8 15.53 -18.54 17.86
CA TRP A 8 15.84 -17.23 18.42
C TRP A 8 15.20 -16.10 17.61
N ILE A 9 15.29 -16.15 16.28
CA ILE A 9 14.68 -15.16 15.38
C ILE A 9 13.16 -15.09 15.58
N ARG A 10 12.45 -16.22 15.61
CA ARG A 10 10.97 -16.26 15.84
C ARG A 10 10.54 -15.73 17.21
N LYS A 11 11.44 -15.60 18.19
CA LYS A 11 11.13 -14.98 19.48
C LYS A 11 11.23 -13.46 19.46
N ILE A 12 11.95 -12.91 18.49
CA ILE A 12 12.29 -11.48 18.42
C ILE A 12 11.48 -10.79 17.33
N LEU A 13 11.36 -11.44 16.18
CA LEU A 13 10.58 -10.92 15.06
C LEU A 13 9.15 -11.47 15.13
N PRO A 14 8.14 -10.59 15.02
CA PRO A 14 6.76 -11.03 14.89
C PRO A 14 6.59 -11.88 13.63
N GLU A 15 5.69 -12.86 13.67
CA GLU A 15 5.41 -13.73 12.52
C GLU A 15 4.70 -12.97 11.39
N GLU A 16 3.90 -11.96 11.74
CA GLU A 16 3.26 -11.05 10.80
C GLU A 16 3.70 -9.61 11.04
N THR A 17 3.95 -8.88 9.95
CA THR A 17 4.31 -7.46 10.05
C THR A 17 3.08 -6.57 10.00
N GLU A 18 3.18 -5.34 10.53
CA GLU A 18 2.08 -4.37 10.40
C GLU A 18 1.74 -4.08 8.93
N PHE A 19 2.73 -4.17 8.03
CA PHE A 19 2.52 -3.95 6.61
C PHE A 19 1.64 -5.02 5.97
N GLU A 20 1.72 -6.29 6.39
CA GLU A 20 0.93 -7.41 5.83
C GLU A 20 -0.59 -7.26 6.03
N LYS A 21 -0.98 -6.44 7.02
CA LYS A 21 -2.37 -6.04 7.26
C LYS A 21 -2.89 -5.07 6.22
N ASN A 22 -2.05 -4.52 5.34
CA ASN A 22 -2.46 -3.60 4.28
C ASN A 22 -2.67 -4.35 2.97
N LYS A 23 -3.65 -3.92 2.18
CA LYS A 23 -3.99 -4.50 0.88
C LYS A 23 -3.97 -3.44 -0.20
N LEU A 24 -3.52 -3.85 -1.38
CA LEU A 24 -3.48 -3.02 -2.58
C LEU A 24 -4.90 -2.71 -3.05
N VAL A 25 -5.20 -1.43 -3.25
CA VAL A 25 -6.52 -0.97 -3.73
C VAL A 25 -6.44 -0.22 -5.06
N TYR A 26 -5.32 0.42 -5.36
CA TYR A 26 -5.12 1.13 -6.62
C TYR A 26 -3.66 1.06 -7.09
N ARG A 27 -3.45 1.07 -8.41
CA ARG A 27 -2.12 1.11 -9.04
C ARG A 27 -2.17 1.95 -10.29
N THR A 28 -1.10 2.71 -10.53
CA THR A 28 -0.97 3.55 -11.72
C THR A 28 0.50 3.83 -12.03
N SER A 29 0.83 4.07 -13.29
CA SER A 29 2.14 4.63 -13.67
C SER A 29 2.14 6.17 -13.67
N GLN A 30 0.99 6.79 -13.43
CA GLN A 30 0.83 8.24 -13.48
C GLN A 30 0.87 8.84 -12.07
N VAL A 31 1.91 9.62 -11.77
CA VAL A 31 2.13 10.26 -10.46
C VAL A 31 0.92 11.08 -10.00
N HIS A 32 0.36 11.88 -10.89
CA HIS A 32 -0.76 12.76 -10.57
C HIS A 32 -2.03 11.96 -10.21
N MET A 33 -2.29 10.83 -10.89
CA MET A 33 -3.41 9.94 -10.55
C MET A 33 -3.23 9.29 -9.19
N ALA A 34 -2.01 8.88 -8.82
CA ALA A 34 -1.74 8.34 -7.49
C ALA A 34 -2.01 9.38 -6.39
N ASN A 35 -1.59 10.64 -6.61
CA ASN A 35 -1.85 11.73 -5.68
C ASN A 35 -3.34 12.04 -5.54
N ILE A 36 -4.10 12.07 -6.65
CA ILE A 36 -5.55 12.27 -6.61
C ILE A 36 -6.23 11.17 -5.79
N MET A 37 -5.88 9.90 -6.04
CA MET A 37 -6.49 8.79 -5.30
C MET A 37 -6.09 8.78 -3.82
N LYS A 38 -4.85 9.17 -3.50
CA LYS A 38 -4.40 9.36 -2.12
C LYS A 38 -5.25 10.40 -1.42
N LEU A 39 -5.37 11.59 -1.99
CA LEU A 39 -6.14 12.70 -1.41
C LEU A 39 -7.61 12.33 -1.22
N LYS A 40 -8.23 11.74 -2.25
CA LYS A 40 -9.64 11.31 -2.21
C LYS A 40 -9.92 10.32 -1.06
N LEU A 41 -9.01 9.39 -0.81
CA LEU A 41 -9.12 8.43 0.28
C LEU A 41 -8.88 9.08 1.65
N GLU A 42 -7.86 9.94 1.75
CA GLU A 42 -7.51 10.64 3.00
C GLU A 42 -8.59 11.64 3.43
N GLU A 43 -9.24 12.33 2.49
CA GLU A 43 -10.38 13.23 2.75
C GLU A 43 -11.58 12.50 3.39
N GLU A 44 -11.76 11.23 3.05
CA GLU A 44 -12.77 10.35 3.63
C GLU A 44 -12.30 9.66 4.93
N GLY A 45 -11.09 10.00 5.41
CA GLY A 45 -10.52 9.45 6.63
C GLY A 45 -9.95 8.03 6.49
N VAL A 46 -9.68 7.58 5.26
CA VAL A 46 -8.99 6.31 5.00
C VAL A 46 -7.48 6.55 4.99
N HIS A 47 -6.74 5.88 5.88
CA HIS A 47 -5.28 5.98 5.89
C HIS A 47 -4.67 5.26 4.67
N VAL A 48 -3.78 5.96 3.97
CA VAL A 48 -3.17 5.48 2.73
C VAL A 48 -1.66 5.32 2.88
N ILE A 49 -1.15 4.17 2.43
CA ILE A 49 0.27 3.93 2.23
C ILE A 49 0.55 3.94 0.73
N VAL A 50 1.41 4.86 0.28
CA VAL A 50 1.84 4.94 -1.12
C VAL A 50 3.22 4.30 -1.26
N ILE A 51 3.32 3.31 -2.16
CA ILE A 51 4.60 2.71 -2.55
C ILE A 51 4.91 3.12 -3.99
N ASN A 52 5.89 3.99 -4.14
CA ASN A 52 6.43 4.35 -5.44
C ASN A 52 7.50 3.34 -5.86
N LYS A 53 7.19 2.48 -6.83
CA LYS A 53 8.13 1.51 -7.42
C LYS A 53 8.68 1.96 -8.78
N MET A 54 8.62 3.26 -9.08
CA MET A 54 9.18 3.77 -10.33
C MET A 54 10.70 3.84 -10.25
N ASP A 55 11.36 3.40 -11.31
CA ASP A 55 12.79 3.57 -11.53
C ASP A 55 13.03 4.85 -12.33
N THR A 56 13.68 5.83 -11.69
CA THR A 56 14.00 7.11 -12.30
C THR A 56 15.12 7.02 -13.33
N SER A 57 15.92 5.96 -13.31
CA SER A 57 17.09 5.78 -14.18
C SER A 57 16.72 5.42 -15.62
N TYR A 58 15.54 4.82 -15.83
CA TYR A 58 15.04 4.38 -17.13
C TYR A 58 13.68 5.01 -17.45
N ASN A 59 13.69 6.32 -17.72
CA ASN A 59 12.51 7.05 -18.20
C ASN A 59 11.26 6.91 -17.30
N ASN A 60 11.45 6.90 -15.98
CA ASN A 60 10.37 6.76 -14.97
C ASN A 60 9.45 5.55 -15.22
N PHE A 61 10.04 4.38 -15.49
CA PHE A 61 9.29 3.14 -15.66
C PHE A 61 8.90 2.54 -14.30
N GLY A 62 7.66 2.06 -14.18
CA GLY A 62 7.19 1.33 -13.01
C GLY A 62 5.75 1.66 -12.63
N GLN A 63 5.36 1.30 -11.41
CA GLN A 63 4.03 1.57 -10.87
C GLN A 63 4.12 2.22 -9.50
N ILE A 64 3.16 3.07 -9.22
CA ILE A 64 2.85 3.57 -7.90
C ILE A 64 1.63 2.80 -7.41
N GLU A 65 1.76 2.24 -6.22
CA GLU A 65 0.75 1.41 -5.58
C GLU A 65 0.19 2.11 -4.35
N ILE A 66 -1.12 1.99 -4.15
CA ILE A 66 -1.86 2.54 -3.02
C ILE A 66 -2.40 1.38 -2.21
N TYR A 67 -2.00 1.35 -0.94
CA TYR A 67 -2.38 0.36 0.05
C TYR A 67 -3.21 1.03 1.14
N VAL A 68 -4.17 0.27 1.68
CA VAL A 68 -4.98 0.66 2.84
C VAL A 68 -5.04 -0.51 3.81
N ASN A 69 -5.41 -0.26 5.06
CA ASN A 69 -5.65 -1.33 6.02
C ASN A 69 -6.72 -2.30 5.48
N GLN A 70 -6.57 -3.60 5.74
CA GLN A 70 -7.51 -4.63 5.29
C GLN A 70 -8.98 -4.31 5.66
N ASN A 71 -9.20 -3.64 6.78
CA ASN A 71 -10.53 -3.26 7.26
C ASN A 71 -11.19 -2.18 6.37
N ASP A 72 -10.40 -1.38 5.66
CA ASP A 72 -10.87 -0.26 4.84
C ASP A 72 -10.95 -0.59 3.34
N VAL A 73 -10.57 -1.80 2.92
CA VAL A 73 -10.44 -2.18 1.50
C VAL A 73 -11.73 -1.96 0.71
N ILE A 74 -12.87 -2.39 1.27
CA ILE A 74 -14.17 -2.27 0.58
C ILE A 74 -14.54 -0.78 0.43
N ARG A 75 -14.37 -0.01 1.50
CA ARG A 75 -14.64 1.44 1.51
C ARG A 75 -13.74 2.17 0.54
N ALA A 76 -12.44 1.85 0.53
CA ALA A 76 -11.46 2.47 -0.35
C ALA A 76 -11.79 2.21 -1.83
N LYS A 77 -12.12 0.98 -2.20
CA LYS A 77 -12.52 0.64 -3.58
C LYS A 77 -13.77 1.40 -4.00
N TYR A 78 -14.77 1.47 -3.12
CA TYR A 78 -15.98 2.25 -3.38
C TYR A 78 -15.67 3.75 -3.60
N ILE A 79 -14.85 4.36 -2.75
CA ILE A 79 -14.43 5.76 -2.90
C ILE A 79 -13.69 5.96 -4.23
N ILE A 80 -12.78 5.05 -4.60
CA ILE A 80 -12.02 5.14 -5.86
C ILE A 80 -12.97 5.12 -7.07
N GLU A 81 -13.95 4.21 -7.09
CA GLU A 81 -14.89 4.05 -8.20
C GLU A 81 -15.93 5.16 -8.30
N LYS A 82 -16.26 5.83 -7.18
CA LYS A 82 -17.26 6.92 -7.16
C LYS A 82 -16.83 8.07 -8.09
N PRO A 83 -17.62 8.46 -9.11
CA PRO A 83 -17.33 9.65 -9.91
C PRO A 83 -17.44 10.91 -9.05
N TYR A 84 -16.68 11.96 -9.39
CA TYR A 84 -16.83 13.27 -8.76
C TYR A 84 -18.19 13.86 -9.19
N GLU A 85 -19.07 14.12 -8.22
CA GLU A 85 -20.31 14.88 -8.42
C GLU A 85 -20.03 16.39 -8.30
#